data_AF-A0A508TEC4-F1
#
_entry.id   AF-A0A508TEC4-F1
#
_cell.length_a   1.000
_cell.length_b   1.000
_cell.length_c   1.000
_cell.angle_alpha   90.00
_cell.angle_beta   90.00
_cell.angle_gamma   90.00
#
_symmetry.space_group_name_H-M   'P 1'
#
loop_
_entity.id
_entity.type
_entity.pdbx_description
1 polymer ?
#
loop_
_entity_poly.entity_id
_entity_poly.type
_entity_poly.pdbx_seq_one_letter_code
_entity_poly.pdbx_strand_id
1 'polypeptide(L)'
;MYSIDRVAMRAVIFHTQTQSSAWPLGWEVGVRDPGLERAIDAAGGVAPLARKIGIAQPSVSNWNRVPAQRVIAVESATGVSRKVLRPDLYAESTVTDDAVDPIDAARAQEYALLAALLSSAPPAALIEQIAQLKGDATPLGRAHAALAEAATVAVATEIEREYFNLFVGVGRGELLPYASYYLTGFLNERPLSRLRDDLAVLGIERAESNPEPEDHAATLCEIMAGFAATRFAASPQVQRAFFEKHVSRWMGRLFADIEKAESAKFYRAVGTLGRVFLEIESEAFTFAN
;
A
#
# COMPACT_ATOMS: atom_id res chain seq x y z
N MET A 1 22.97 12.02 8.54
CA MET A 1 22.06 10.87 8.43
C MET A 1 20.92 11.13 9.41
N TYR A 2 19.99 11.99 9.03
CA TYR A 2 18.88 12.44 9.88
C TYR A 2 17.63 11.71 9.41
N SER A 3 17.06 10.90 10.32
CA SER A 3 15.84 10.11 10.13
C SER A 3 14.65 11.04 9.92
N ILE A 4 13.93 10.80 8.81
CA ILE A 4 12.73 11.51 8.36
C ILE A 4 11.46 10.91 9.04
N ASP A 5 11.61 9.98 10.00
CA ASP A 5 10.53 9.07 10.41
C ASP A 5 9.52 9.61 11.44
N ARG A 6 9.41 10.91 11.71
CA ARG A 6 8.56 11.36 12.84
C ARG A 6 7.61 12.54 12.67
N VAL A 7 7.44 13.12 11.48
CA VAL A 7 6.58 14.33 11.38
C VAL A 7 5.41 14.24 10.39
N ALA A 8 5.23 13.14 9.66
CA ALA A 8 4.01 12.90 8.87
C ALA A 8 3.06 11.88 9.53
N MET A 9 2.98 11.84 10.86
CA MET A 9 2.23 10.81 11.59
C MET A 9 0.98 11.38 12.28
N ARG A 10 0.05 11.89 11.47
CA ARG A 10 -1.37 11.99 11.79
C ARG A 10 -2.21 11.68 10.54
N ALA A 11 -1.89 10.57 9.88
CA ALA A 11 -2.85 9.87 9.04
C ALA A 11 -3.75 9.04 9.96
N VAL A 12 -5.06 9.16 9.78
CA VAL A 12 -6.08 8.45 10.54
C VAL A 12 -5.84 6.95 10.45
N ILE A 13 -5.82 6.31 11.61
CA ILE A 13 -5.27 4.97 11.86
C ILE A 13 -6.27 3.89 11.39
N PHE A 14 -5.87 3.06 10.43
CA PHE A 14 -6.51 1.78 10.15
C PHE A 14 -6.10 0.75 11.20
N HIS A 15 -7.08 0.18 11.91
CA HIS A 15 -6.85 -0.94 12.80
C HIS A 15 -6.85 -2.24 11.97
N THR A 16 -5.69 -2.88 11.82
CA THR A 16 -5.66 -4.29 11.47
C THR A 16 -5.82 -5.10 12.75
N GLN A 17 -6.82 -5.98 12.79
CA GLN A 17 -6.99 -6.94 13.89
C GLN A 17 -5.71 -7.78 14.03
N THR A 18 -5.06 -7.65 15.19
CA THR A 18 -3.92 -8.48 15.58
C THR A 18 -4.46 -9.83 16.06
N GLN A 19 -4.28 -10.88 15.25
CA GLN A 19 -4.50 -12.24 15.72
C GLN A 19 -3.29 -12.67 16.58
N SER A 20 -3.58 -12.90 17.86
CA SER A 20 -2.65 -13.45 18.85
C SER A 20 -2.19 -14.84 18.46
N SER A 21 -0.87 -15.04 18.28
CA SER A 21 -0.24 -16.35 18.22
C SER A 21 0.81 -16.47 19.33
N ALA A 22 0.41 -17.08 20.44
CA ALA A 22 1.33 -17.54 21.46
C ALA A 22 1.70 -18.99 21.16
N TRP A 23 2.97 -19.26 20.85
CA TRP A 23 3.58 -20.58 20.97
C TRP A 23 4.89 -20.45 21.76
N PRO A 24 5.13 -21.27 22.80
CA PRO A 24 6.30 -21.13 23.64
C PRO A 24 7.54 -21.73 22.97
N LEU A 25 8.66 -21.04 23.13
CA LEU A 25 10.01 -21.46 22.75
C LEU A 25 10.50 -22.59 23.68
N GLY A 26 10.90 -23.73 23.11
CA GLY A 26 11.66 -24.77 23.81
C GLY A 26 11.54 -26.15 23.13
N TRP A 27 12.61 -26.67 22.55
CA TRP A 27 12.67 -28.03 22.00
C TRP A 27 13.33 -28.97 23.02
N GLU A 28 12.60 -30.01 23.46
CA GLU A 28 13.15 -31.11 24.26
C GLU A 28 13.65 -32.25 23.35
N VAL A 29 14.79 -32.85 23.71
CA VAL A 29 15.44 -33.91 22.95
C VAL A 29 14.69 -35.23 23.15
N GLY A 30 14.07 -35.76 22.09
CA GLY A 30 13.42 -37.08 22.07
C GLY A 30 12.03 -37.12 21.45
N VAL A 31 11.43 -35.95 21.17
CA VAL A 31 10.10 -35.85 20.57
C VAL A 31 10.21 -35.76 19.04
N ARG A 32 9.38 -36.52 18.32
CA ARG A 32 9.30 -36.42 16.85
C ARG A 32 8.75 -35.04 16.47
N ASP A 33 9.22 -34.51 15.35
CA ASP A 33 8.76 -33.23 14.83
C ASP A 33 7.21 -33.24 14.63
N PRO A 34 6.49 -32.22 15.12
CA PRO A 34 5.02 -32.15 15.00
C PRO A 34 4.50 -32.21 13.56
N GLY A 35 5.30 -31.74 12.58
CA GLY A 35 4.98 -31.84 11.16
C GLY A 35 5.00 -33.28 10.67
N LEU A 36 6.00 -34.06 11.10
CA LEU A 36 6.08 -35.49 10.80
C LEU A 36 4.93 -36.28 11.45
N GLU A 37 4.58 -36.00 12.70
CA GLU A 37 3.47 -36.67 13.38
C GLU A 37 2.14 -36.43 12.65
N ARG A 38 1.86 -35.18 12.30
CA ARG A 38 0.67 -34.81 11.52
C ARG A 38 0.59 -35.53 10.17
N ALA A 39 1.73 -35.74 9.51
CA ALA A 39 1.80 -36.48 8.25
C ALA A 39 1.51 -37.98 8.43
N ILE A 40 2.03 -38.58 9.51
CA ILE A 40 1.79 -39.98 9.86
C ILE A 40 0.31 -40.21 10.15
N ASP A 41 -0.32 -39.33 10.93
CA ASP A 41 -1.73 -39.41 11.28
C ASP A 41 -2.61 -39.26 10.03
N ALA A 42 -2.34 -38.24 9.20
CA ALA A 42 -3.06 -38.03 7.94
C ALA A 42 -2.90 -39.21 6.96
N ALA A 43 -1.80 -39.96 7.04
CA ALA A 43 -1.59 -41.14 6.22
C ALA A 43 -2.31 -42.40 6.75
N GLY A 44 -2.77 -42.40 8.00
CA GLY A 44 -3.30 -43.58 8.71
C GLY A 44 -2.22 -44.44 9.38
N GLY A 45 -1.05 -43.88 9.65
CA GLY A 45 0.07 -44.53 10.34
C GLY A 45 1.35 -44.68 9.49
N VAL A 46 2.41 -45.17 10.13
CA VAL A 46 3.76 -45.25 9.54
C VAL A 46 3.82 -46.18 8.32
N ALA A 47 3.17 -47.35 8.38
CA ALA A 47 3.18 -48.31 7.27
C ALA A 47 2.37 -47.82 6.05
N PRO A 48 1.18 -47.21 6.22
CA PRO A 48 0.49 -46.51 5.14
C PRO A 48 1.29 -45.36 4.52
N LEU A 49 1.92 -44.51 5.33
CA LEU A 49 2.76 -43.41 4.82
C LEU A 49 3.90 -43.95 3.95
N ALA A 50 4.64 -44.94 4.45
CA ALA A 50 5.76 -45.56 3.75
C ALA A 50 5.33 -46.16 2.40
N ARG A 51 4.17 -46.82 2.37
CA ARG A 51 3.58 -47.37 1.13
C ARG A 51 3.20 -46.27 0.14
N LYS A 52 2.55 -45.20 0.60
CA LYS A 52 2.11 -44.09 -0.26
C LYS A 52 3.28 -43.33 -0.90
N ILE A 53 4.41 -43.21 -0.20
CA ILE A 53 5.61 -42.49 -0.72
C ILE A 53 6.69 -43.42 -1.31
N GLY A 54 6.39 -44.72 -1.41
CA GLY A 54 7.24 -45.71 -2.10
C GLY A 54 8.57 -46.04 -1.40
N ILE A 55 8.59 -46.11 -0.06
CA ILE A 55 9.79 -46.50 0.70
C ILE A 55 9.51 -47.58 1.74
N ALA A 56 10.57 -48.20 2.27
CA ALA A 56 10.46 -49.20 3.32
C ALA A 56 9.94 -48.58 4.63
N GLN A 57 9.04 -49.30 5.33
CA GLN A 57 8.46 -48.85 6.60
C GLN A 57 9.51 -48.52 7.69
N PRO A 58 10.62 -49.29 7.85
CA PRO A 58 11.68 -48.93 8.78
C PRO A 58 12.31 -47.56 8.50
N SER A 59 12.32 -47.11 7.23
CA SER A 59 12.86 -45.80 6.86
C SER A 59 12.04 -44.66 7.45
N VAL A 60 10.70 -44.73 7.40
CA VAL A 60 9.82 -43.72 8.01
C VAL A 60 9.88 -43.78 9.53
N SER A 61 9.97 -44.99 10.09
CA SER A 61 10.05 -45.18 11.56
C SER A 61 11.31 -44.55 12.17
N ASN A 62 12.39 -44.45 11.40
CA ASN A 62 13.65 -43.85 11.83
C ASN A 62 13.71 -42.32 11.59
N TRP A 63 12.63 -41.69 11.11
CA TRP A 63 12.58 -40.25 10.94
C TRP A 63 12.25 -39.55 12.26
N ASN A 64 13.10 -38.59 12.61
CA ASN A 64 12.77 -37.59 13.64
C ASN A 64 12.01 -36.40 13.04
N ARG A 65 12.15 -36.18 11.72
CA ARG A 65 11.50 -35.14 10.91
C ARG A 65 11.50 -35.55 9.44
N VAL A 66 10.65 -34.94 8.62
CA VAL A 66 10.56 -35.27 7.18
C VAL A 66 11.86 -34.86 6.44
N PRO A 67 12.57 -35.78 5.76
CA PRO A 67 13.76 -35.43 4.99
C PRO A 67 13.43 -34.44 3.86
N ALA A 68 14.34 -33.49 3.59
CA ALA A 68 14.12 -32.39 2.64
C ALA A 68 13.65 -32.88 1.27
N GLN A 69 14.37 -33.87 0.74
CA GLN A 69 14.09 -34.52 -0.54
C GLN A 69 12.76 -35.30 -0.61
N ARG A 70 12.09 -35.52 0.53
CA ARG A 70 10.83 -36.27 0.63
C ARG A 70 9.63 -35.40 0.93
N VAL A 71 9.82 -34.10 1.21
CA VAL A 71 8.73 -33.20 1.64
C VAL A 71 7.60 -33.13 0.61
N ILE A 72 7.95 -33.00 -0.67
CA ILE A 72 6.97 -32.94 -1.76
C ILE A 72 6.17 -34.24 -1.85
N ALA A 73 6.85 -35.39 -1.77
CA ALA A 73 6.18 -36.70 -1.82
C ALA A 73 5.26 -36.93 -0.62
N VAL A 74 5.66 -36.47 0.57
CA VAL A 74 4.84 -36.56 1.79
C VAL A 74 3.65 -35.61 1.71
N GLU A 75 3.83 -34.37 1.25
CA GLU A 75 2.73 -33.41 1.03
C GLU A 75 1.71 -33.96 0.04
N SER A 76 2.15 -34.50 -1.11
CA SER A 76 1.24 -35.11 -2.09
C SER A 76 0.50 -36.34 -1.55
N ALA A 77 1.13 -37.14 -0.68
CA ALA A 77 0.53 -38.36 -0.14
C ALA A 77 -0.42 -38.12 1.05
N THR A 78 -0.26 -37.01 1.76
CA THR A 78 -0.94 -36.74 3.04
C THR A 78 -1.80 -35.49 3.04
N GLY A 79 -1.58 -34.57 2.09
CA GLY A 79 -2.21 -33.24 2.08
C GLY A 79 -1.66 -32.26 3.12
N VAL A 80 -0.68 -32.67 3.95
CA VAL A 80 -0.07 -31.79 4.95
C VAL A 80 0.93 -30.87 4.26
N SER A 81 0.69 -29.55 4.37
CA SER A 81 1.51 -28.53 3.69
C SER A 81 2.99 -28.66 4.03
N ARG A 82 3.86 -28.49 3.03
CA ARG A 82 5.33 -28.43 3.21
C ARG A 82 5.79 -27.40 4.26
N LYS A 83 5.03 -26.32 4.46
CA LYS A 83 5.27 -25.29 5.48
C LYS A 83 5.14 -25.85 6.91
N VAL A 84 4.27 -26.84 7.08
CA VAL A 84 4.06 -27.56 8.33
C VAL A 84 5.03 -28.72 8.48
N LEU A 85 5.36 -29.42 7.37
CA LEU A 85 6.27 -30.57 7.38
C LEU A 85 7.73 -30.17 7.62
N ARG A 86 8.14 -29.01 7.09
CA ARG A 86 9.51 -28.48 7.19
C ARG A 86 9.48 -26.96 7.27
N PRO A 87 9.02 -26.39 8.40
CA PRO A 87 9.09 -24.95 8.61
C PRO A 87 10.54 -24.44 8.49
N ASP A 88 11.55 -25.19 8.88
CA ASP A 88 12.95 -24.80 8.71
C ASP A 88 13.42 -24.67 7.24
N LEU A 89 12.69 -25.24 6.26
CA LEU A 89 12.97 -25.06 4.83
C LEU A 89 11.97 -24.16 4.11
N TYR A 90 10.76 -24.06 4.64
CA TYR A 90 9.61 -23.47 3.94
C TYR A 90 8.84 -22.45 4.78
N ALA A 91 9.21 -22.21 6.04
CA ALA A 91 8.78 -21.02 6.79
C ALA A 91 9.45 -19.76 6.23
N GLU A 92 10.58 -19.92 5.55
CA GLU A 92 11.37 -18.84 4.99
C GLU A 92 11.76 -19.13 3.53
N SER A 93 10.77 -19.06 2.63
CA SER A 93 10.95 -18.17 1.47
C SER A 93 10.48 -16.78 1.88
N THR A 94 11.01 -16.29 2.99
CA THR A 94 11.14 -14.87 3.22
C THR A 94 12.17 -14.43 2.22
N VAL A 95 11.72 -13.71 1.20
CA VAL A 95 12.56 -12.62 0.71
C VAL A 95 12.78 -11.77 1.97
N THR A 96 13.89 -11.97 2.67
CA THR A 96 14.41 -10.92 3.54
C THR A 96 14.95 -9.86 2.61
N ASP A 97 14.01 -9.10 2.07
CA ASP A 97 14.12 -7.69 1.84
C ASP A 97 12.81 -7.11 2.39
N ASP A 98 12.66 -7.14 3.72
CA ASP A 98 11.59 -6.44 4.44
C ASP A 98 11.71 -4.91 4.26
N ALA A 99 12.73 -4.44 3.55
CA ALA A 99 12.75 -3.11 3.00
C ALA A 99 11.85 -3.07 1.76
N VAL A 100 10.77 -2.29 1.85
CA VAL A 100 10.05 -1.83 0.65
C VAL A 100 11.08 -1.35 -0.36
N ASP A 101 10.97 -1.83 -1.62
CA ASP A 101 11.87 -1.43 -2.71
C ASP A 101 12.04 0.10 -2.67
N PRO A 102 13.27 0.66 -2.77
CA PRO A 102 13.47 2.10 -2.63
C PRO A 102 12.62 2.96 -3.58
N ILE A 103 12.28 2.44 -4.76
CA ILE A 103 11.37 3.08 -5.71
C ILE A 103 9.94 3.06 -5.15
N ASP A 104 9.47 1.92 -4.67
CA ASP A 104 8.14 1.82 -4.03
C ASP A 104 8.05 2.66 -2.75
N ALA A 105 9.14 2.78 -1.98
CA ALA A 105 9.21 3.67 -0.82
C ALA A 105 9.11 5.15 -1.25
N ALA A 106 9.79 5.55 -2.33
CA ALA A 106 9.69 6.89 -2.88
C ALA A 106 8.28 7.17 -3.45
N ARG A 107 7.69 6.21 -4.17
CA ARG A 107 6.29 6.28 -4.66
C ARG A 107 5.31 6.45 -3.51
N ALA A 108 5.48 5.69 -2.43
CA ALA A 108 4.64 5.78 -1.24
C ALA A 108 4.73 7.16 -0.58
N GLN A 109 5.94 7.73 -0.48
CA GLN A 109 6.15 9.07 0.09
C GLN A 109 5.50 10.16 -0.77
N GLU A 110 5.61 10.06 -2.10
CA GLU A 110 5.01 11.02 -3.02
C GLU A 110 3.48 11.01 -2.92
N TYR A 111 2.86 9.82 -2.97
CA TYR A 111 1.42 9.69 -2.75
C TYR A 111 0.98 10.18 -1.37
N ALA A 112 1.77 9.91 -0.32
CA ALA A 112 1.45 10.39 1.03
C ALA A 112 1.52 11.93 1.14
N LEU A 113 2.48 12.56 0.46
CA LEU A 113 2.56 14.02 0.38
C LEU A 113 1.33 14.61 -0.32
N LEU A 114 0.95 14.06 -1.48
CA LEU A 114 -0.24 14.50 -2.21
C LEU A 114 -1.52 14.27 -1.39
N ALA A 115 -1.65 13.13 -0.72
CA ALA A 115 -2.76 12.86 0.18
C ALA A 115 -2.86 13.92 1.28
N ALA A 116 -1.75 14.22 1.97
CA ALA A 116 -1.73 15.21 3.03
C ALA A 116 -2.17 16.59 2.52
N LEU A 117 -1.61 17.04 1.40
CA LEU A 117 -1.90 18.34 0.79
C LEU A 117 -3.33 18.46 0.25
N LEU A 118 -3.94 17.37 -0.20
CA LEU A 118 -5.30 17.36 -0.72
C LEU A 118 -6.36 17.15 0.37
N SER A 119 -5.97 16.62 1.54
CA SER A 119 -6.92 16.29 2.63
C SER A 119 -7.33 17.51 3.46
N SER A 120 -6.40 18.44 3.68
CA SER A 120 -6.62 19.68 4.41
C SER A 120 -5.50 20.68 4.12
N ALA A 121 -5.70 21.94 4.50
CA ALA A 121 -4.63 22.94 4.41
C ALA A 121 -3.41 22.50 5.25
N PRO A 122 -2.19 22.47 4.70
CA PRO A 122 -1.03 21.98 5.42
C PRO A 122 -0.69 22.88 6.62
N PRO A 123 -0.41 22.31 7.80
CA PRO A 123 0.04 23.09 8.94
C PRO A 123 1.45 23.67 8.70
N ALA A 124 1.81 24.72 9.44
CA ALA A 124 3.11 25.40 9.32
C ALA A 124 4.31 24.43 9.36
N ALA A 125 4.28 23.42 10.24
CA ALA A 125 5.34 22.43 10.35
C ALA A 125 5.54 21.59 9.05
N LEU A 126 4.46 21.29 8.33
CA LEU A 126 4.55 20.58 7.06
C LEU A 126 5.06 21.52 5.96
N ILE A 127 4.61 22.78 5.95
CA ILE A 127 5.11 23.80 5.01
C ILE A 127 6.62 23.99 5.19
N GLU A 128 7.11 24.08 6.43
CA GLU A 128 8.54 24.18 6.75
C GLU A 128 9.34 22.98 6.21
N GLN A 129 8.77 21.77 6.26
CA GLN A 129 9.42 20.57 5.71
C GLN A 129 9.45 20.56 4.19
N ILE A 130 8.35 20.96 3.56
CA ILE A 130 8.26 21.08 2.11
C ILE A 130 9.29 22.09 1.60
N ALA A 131 9.51 23.19 2.33
CA ALA A 131 10.54 24.19 2.00
C ALA A 131 11.98 23.63 2.01
N GLN A 132 12.21 22.46 2.63
CA GLN A 132 13.51 21.79 2.64
C GLN A 132 13.67 20.72 1.54
N LEU A 133 12.63 20.47 0.72
CA LEU A 133 12.73 19.53 -0.38
C LEU A 133 13.81 19.98 -1.37
N LYS A 134 14.52 18.99 -1.93
CA LYS A 134 15.54 19.22 -2.95
C LYS A 134 15.04 18.68 -4.27
N GLY A 135 15.16 19.49 -5.31
CA GLY A 135 14.97 19.05 -6.67
C GLY A 135 16.26 18.62 -7.35
N ASP A 136 16.11 18.05 -8.52
CA ASP A 136 17.17 17.76 -9.48
C ASP A 136 16.74 18.15 -10.91
N ALA A 137 17.52 17.73 -11.92
CA ALA A 137 17.25 18.04 -13.32
C ALA A 137 16.14 17.19 -13.96
N THR A 138 15.53 16.25 -13.24
CA THR A 138 14.39 15.48 -13.74
C THR A 138 13.11 16.33 -13.73
N PRO A 139 12.06 15.97 -14.50
CA PRO A 139 10.77 16.65 -14.41
C PRO A 139 10.18 16.66 -12.99
N LEU A 140 10.24 15.52 -12.29
CA LEU A 140 9.75 15.41 -10.92
C LEU A 140 10.59 16.24 -9.94
N GLY A 141 11.91 16.17 -10.05
CA GLY A 141 12.80 16.98 -9.21
C GLY A 141 12.60 18.49 -9.40
N ARG A 142 12.37 18.97 -10.63
CA ARG A 142 12.00 20.38 -10.85
C ARG A 142 10.66 20.74 -10.20
N ALA A 143 9.68 19.84 -10.22
CA ALA A 143 8.41 20.07 -9.55
C ALA A 143 8.56 20.13 -8.02
N HIS A 144 9.39 19.27 -7.43
CA HIS A 144 9.76 19.36 -6.01
C HIS A 144 10.45 20.68 -5.67
N ALA A 145 11.39 21.15 -6.50
CA ALA A 145 12.05 22.44 -6.29
C ALA A 145 11.05 23.62 -6.34
N ALA A 146 10.12 23.61 -7.30
CA ALA A 146 9.09 24.63 -7.40
C ALA A 146 8.14 24.63 -6.18
N LEU A 147 7.77 23.45 -5.68
CA LEU A 147 6.97 23.33 -4.46
C LEU A 147 7.73 23.82 -3.23
N ALA A 148 9.03 23.52 -3.12
CA ALA A 148 9.88 24.01 -2.03
C ALA A 148 10.02 25.54 -2.04
N GLU A 149 10.19 26.13 -3.23
CA GLU A 149 10.23 27.58 -3.41
C GLU A 149 8.92 28.24 -2.98
N ALA A 150 7.79 27.68 -3.43
CA ALA A 150 6.46 28.15 -3.03
C ALA A 150 6.25 28.06 -1.51
N ALA A 151 6.73 27.00 -0.86
CA ALA A 151 6.66 26.83 0.59
C ALA A 151 7.56 27.81 1.36
N THR A 152 8.71 28.20 0.80
CA THR A 152 9.68 29.10 1.46
C THR A 152 9.11 30.49 1.68
N VAL A 153 8.27 30.97 0.76
CA VAL A 153 7.64 32.30 0.83
C VAL A 153 6.20 32.25 1.34
N ALA A 154 5.68 31.07 1.67
CA ALA A 154 4.29 30.89 2.06
C ALA A 154 4.02 31.32 3.50
N VAL A 155 2.82 31.86 3.71
CA VAL A 155 2.25 32.10 5.03
C VAL A 155 1.11 31.10 5.25
N ALA A 156 1.15 30.34 6.34
CA ALA A 156 0.21 29.24 6.59
C ALA A 156 -1.27 29.68 6.53
N THR A 157 -1.60 30.86 7.05
CA THR A 157 -2.97 31.41 7.01
C THR A 157 -3.42 31.81 5.60
N GLU A 158 -2.48 32.17 4.71
CA GLU A 158 -2.78 32.42 3.30
C GLU A 158 -3.03 31.10 2.56
N ILE A 159 -2.25 30.06 2.84
CA ILE A 159 -2.48 28.71 2.30
C ILE A 159 -3.83 28.16 2.78
N GLU A 160 -4.20 28.39 4.04
CA GLU A 160 -5.50 27.98 4.57
C GLU A 160 -6.66 28.64 3.80
N ARG A 161 -6.56 29.95 3.54
CA ARG A 161 -7.54 30.66 2.71
C ARG A 161 -7.55 30.16 1.27
N GLU A 162 -6.38 29.90 0.70
CA GLU A 162 -6.25 29.34 -0.65
C GLU A 162 -6.92 27.95 -0.73
N TYR A 163 -6.62 27.05 0.19
CA TYR A 163 -7.25 25.73 0.29
C TYR A 163 -8.77 25.84 0.43
N PHE A 164 -9.24 26.73 1.29
CA PHE A 164 -10.66 26.99 1.46
C PHE A 164 -11.30 27.40 0.13
N ASN A 165 -10.73 28.39 -0.58
CA ASN A 165 -11.28 28.83 -1.87
C ASN A 165 -11.27 27.71 -2.93
N LEU A 166 -10.19 26.92 -2.98
CA LEU A 166 -10.02 25.88 -3.98
C LEU A 166 -10.97 24.71 -3.77
N PHE A 167 -11.09 24.18 -2.54
CA PHE A 167 -11.72 22.87 -2.32
C PHE A 167 -12.99 22.91 -1.45
N VAL A 168 -13.21 23.98 -0.69
CA VAL A 168 -14.32 24.06 0.27
C VAL A 168 -15.36 25.10 -0.18
N GLY A 169 -14.95 26.36 -0.23
CA GLY A 169 -15.74 27.52 -0.61
C GLY A 169 -16.96 27.77 0.29
N VAL A 170 -17.70 28.83 -0.02
CA VAL A 170 -19.04 29.04 0.56
C VAL A 170 -20.03 28.36 -0.38
N GLY A 171 -20.52 27.19 0.01
CA GLY A 171 -21.38 26.34 -0.80
C GLY A 171 -20.60 25.40 -1.72
N ARG A 172 -19.57 25.90 -2.43
CA ARG A 172 -18.68 25.08 -3.25
C ARG A 172 -17.34 25.77 -3.50
N GLY A 173 -16.24 25.02 -3.45
CA GLY A 173 -14.92 25.47 -3.90
C GLY A 173 -14.82 25.59 -5.43
N GLU A 174 -13.74 26.21 -5.91
CA GLU A 174 -13.43 26.28 -7.34
C GLU A 174 -13.36 24.88 -7.98
N LEU A 175 -12.87 23.90 -7.22
CA LEU A 175 -12.65 22.52 -7.62
C LEU A 175 -13.34 21.56 -6.66
N LEU A 176 -13.74 20.40 -7.20
CA LEU A 176 -14.31 19.30 -6.43
C LEU A 176 -13.45 18.06 -6.65
N PRO A 177 -12.52 17.73 -5.74
CA PRO A 177 -11.50 16.71 -5.94
C PRO A 177 -12.05 15.29 -5.77
N TYR A 178 -13.14 14.95 -6.47
CA TYR A 178 -13.81 13.66 -6.40
C TYR A 178 -13.90 13.00 -7.77
N ALA A 179 -13.65 11.69 -7.82
CA ALA A 179 -13.72 10.94 -9.08
C ALA A 179 -15.12 11.00 -9.70
N SER A 180 -16.17 10.86 -8.88
CA SER A 180 -17.56 10.98 -9.32
C SER A 180 -17.80 12.30 -10.04
N TYR A 181 -17.40 13.41 -9.43
CA TYR A 181 -17.56 14.73 -10.03
C TYR A 181 -16.83 14.88 -11.36
N TYR A 182 -15.54 14.50 -11.42
CA TYR A 182 -14.75 14.64 -12.65
C TYR A 182 -15.20 13.71 -13.78
N LEU A 183 -15.76 12.55 -13.46
CA LEU A 183 -16.18 11.55 -14.44
C LEU A 183 -17.64 11.72 -14.90
N THR A 184 -18.52 12.27 -14.06
CA THR A 184 -19.97 12.37 -14.35
C THR A 184 -20.55 13.77 -14.25
N GLY A 185 -19.84 14.71 -13.61
CA GLY A 185 -20.34 16.04 -13.27
C GLY A 185 -21.14 16.10 -11.95
N PHE A 186 -21.32 14.98 -11.25
CA PHE A 186 -22.09 14.91 -10.01
C PHE A 186 -21.39 14.06 -8.94
N LEU A 187 -21.49 14.47 -7.68
CA LEU A 187 -20.94 13.76 -6.53
C LEU A 187 -21.73 12.50 -6.21
N ASN A 188 -21.08 11.52 -5.58
CA ASN A 188 -21.70 10.30 -5.05
C ASN A 188 -22.38 9.40 -6.11
N GLU A 189 -21.86 9.45 -7.33
CA GLU A 189 -22.38 8.70 -8.46
C GLU A 189 -21.77 7.29 -8.60
N ARG A 190 -22.12 6.61 -9.69
CA ARG A 190 -21.61 5.26 -10.05
C ARG A 190 -20.11 5.04 -9.86
N PRO A 191 -19.19 5.99 -10.13
CA PRO A 191 -17.75 5.80 -9.85
C PRO A 191 -17.46 5.46 -8.38
N LEU A 192 -18.09 6.16 -7.44
CA LEU A 192 -17.92 5.91 -6.00
C LEU A 192 -18.46 4.52 -5.61
N SER A 193 -19.64 4.14 -6.13
CA SER A 193 -20.21 2.82 -5.87
C SER A 193 -19.27 1.69 -6.32
N ARG A 194 -18.68 1.80 -7.52
CA ARG A 194 -17.72 0.81 -8.03
C ARG A 194 -16.42 0.79 -7.24
N LEU A 195 -15.98 1.95 -6.75
CA LEU A 195 -14.82 2.03 -5.87
C LEU A 195 -15.07 1.25 -4.58
N ARG A 196 -16.24 1.44 -3.95
CA ARG A 196 -16.61 0.69 -2.74
C ARG A 196 -16.63 -0.82 -2.95
N ASP A 197 -17.16 -1.29 -4.09
CA ASP A 197 -17.14 -2.72 -4.43
C ASP A 197 -15.71 -3.27 -4.49
N ASP A 198 -14.80 -2.55 -5.14
CA ASP A 198 -13.40 -2.98 -5.26
C ASP A 198 -12.66 -2.89 -3.91
N LEU A 199 -12.91 -1.85 -3.11
CA LEU A 199 -12.32 -1.70 -1.77
C LEU A 199 -12.76 -2.83 -0.84
N ALA A 200 -14.03 -3.25 -0.91
CA ALA A 200 -14.55 -4.39 -0.16
C ALA A 200 -13.84 -5.70 -0.54
N VAL A 201 -13.56 -5.92 -1.84
CA VAL A 201 -12.77 -7.08 -2.31
C VAL A 201 -11.33 -7.04 -1.79
N LEU A 202 -10.76 -5.84 -1.66
CA LEU A 202 -9.41 -5.63 -1.15
C LEU A 202 -9.32 -5.62 0.38
N GLY A 203 -10.45 -5.68 1.09
CA GLY A 203 -10.50 -5.57 2.55
C GLY A 203 -10.06 -4.19 3.06
N ILE A 204 -10.19 -3.16 2.23
CA ILE A 204 -9.89 -1.77 2.59
C ILE A 204 -11.21 -1.09 2.96
N GLU A 205 -11.28 -0.54 4.15
CA GLU A 205 -12.46 0.16 4.65
C GLU A 205 -12.15 1.63 4.88
N ARG A 206 -13.16 2.49 4.86
CA ARG A 206 -12.99 3.90 5.24
C ARG A 206 -13.02 4.03 6.75
N ALA A 207 -12.10 4.81 7.32
CA ALA A 207 -12.14 5.12 8.74
C ALA A 207 -13.42 5.90 9.12
N GLU A 208 -14.07 5.52 10.22
CA GLU A 208 -15.33 6.15 10.67
C GLU A 208 -15.20 7.66 10.92
N SER A 209 -14.02 8.12 11.31
CA SER A 209 -13.75 9.53 11.57
C SER A 209 -13.54 10.37 10.31
N ASN A 210 -13.44 9.75 9.12
CA ASN A 210 -13.29 10.46 7.86
C ASN A 210 -14.68 10.68 7.22
N PRO A 211 -15.20 11.93 7.19
CA PRO A 211 -16.50 12.21 6.59
C PRO A 211 -16.46 12.14 5.06
N GLU A 212 -15.27 12.28 4.44
CA GLU A 212 -15.11 12.35 2.99
C GLU A 212 -15.48 11.04 2.30
N PRO A 213 -16.23 11.08 1.18
CA PRO A 213 -16.39 9.94 0.28
C PRO A 213 -15.05 9.32 -0.13
N GLU A 214 -15.06 8.00 -0.35
CA GLU A 214 -13.84 7.24 -0.67
C GLU A 214 -13.21 7.65 -2.01
N ASP A 215 -13.98 8.27 -2.90
CA ASP A 215 -13.54 8.73 -4.22
C ASP A 215 -12.90 10.12 -4.23
N HIS A 216 -12.67 10.70 -3.04
CA HIS A 216 -11.87 11.90 -2.85
C HIS A 216 -10.39 11.64 -3.24
N ALA A 217 -9.75 12.59 -3.92
CA ALA A 217 -8.39 12.46 -4.44
C ALA A 217 -7.36 12.13 -3.35
N ALA A 218 -7.49 12.77 -2.18
CA ALA A 218 -6.64 12.46 -1.02
C ALA A 218 -6.75 10.99 -0.60
N THR A 219 -7.97 10.46 -0.46
CA THR A 219 -8.21 9.06 -0.09
C THR A 219 -7.61 8.09 -1.09
N LEU A 220 -7.75 8.36 -2.39
CA LEU A 220 -7.13 7.53 -3.42
C LEU A 220 -5.60 7.59 -3.37
N CYS A 221 -5.01 8.76 -3.10
CA CYS A 221 -3.57 8.88 -2.87
C CYS A 221 -3.12 8.08 -1.63
N GLU A 222 -3.87 8.10 -0.53
CA GLU A 222 -3.56 7.30 0.67
C GLU A 222 -3.57 5.80 0.37
N ILE A 223 -4.54 5.34 -0.42
CA ILE A 223 -4.65 3.94 -0.85
C ILE A 223 -3.44 3.55 -1.70
N MET A 224 -3.07 4.38 -2.68
CA MET A 224 -1.88 4.13 -3.50
C MET A 224 -0.57 4.16 -2.69
N ALA A 225 -0.46 5.08 -1.72
CA ALA A 225 0.65 5.08 -0.77
C ALA A 225 0.67 3.80 0.09
N GLY A 226 -0.50 3.26 0.43
CA GLY A 226 -0.64 2.01 1.17
C GLY A 226 -0.21 0.79 0.36
N PHE A 227 -0.55 0.76 -0.94
CA PHE A 227 -0.07 -0.27 -1.85
C PHE A 227 1.45 -0.23 -2.04
N ALA A 228 2.01 0.95 -2.35
CA ALA A 228 3.43 1.11 -2.57
C ALA A 228 4.25 0.82 -1.30
N ALA A 229 3.76 1.21 -0.11
CA ALA A 229 4.40 0.88 1.15
C ALA A 229 4.11 -0.56 1.63
N THR A 230 3.43 -1.40 0.85
CA THR A 230 2.99 -2.75 1.22
C THR A 230 2.12 -2.84 2.49
N ARG A 231 1.54 -1.72 2.94
CA ARG A 231 0.58 -1.66 4.06
C ARG A 231 -0.75 -2.29 3.69
N PHE A 232 -1.11 -2.25 2.40
CA PHE A 232 -2.23 -2.98 1.83
C PHE A 232 -1.71 -4.05 0.89
N ALA A 233 -2.06 -5.31 1.14
CA ALA A 233 -1.63 -6.44 0.33
C ALA A 233 -2.28 -6.38 -1.06
N ALA A 234 -1.49 -6.06 -2.09
CA ALA A 234 -1.93 -6.03 -3.48
C ALA A 234 -0.79 -6.42 -4.40
N SER A 235 -1.03 -7.36 -5.33
CA SER A 235 -0.04 -7.68 -6.37
C SER A 235 0.14 -6.48 -7.32
N PRO A 236 1.26 -6.39 -8.06
CA PRO A 236 1.47 -5.31 -9.02
C PRO A 236 0.32 -5.16 -10.04
N GLN A 237 -0.29 -6.27 -10.45
CA GLN A 237 -1.44 -6.26 -11.36
C GLN A 237 -2.70 -5.66 -10.71
N VAL A 238 -2.92 -5.91 -9.42
CA VAL A 238 -4.02 -5.31 -8.65
C VAL A 238 -3.79 -3.82 -8.46
N GLN A 239 -2.56 -3.40 -8.13
CA GLN A 239 -2.21 -1.98 -8.01
C GLN A 239 -2.43 -1.23 -9.32
N ARG A 240 -1.97 -1.80 -10.44
CA ARG A 240 -2.19 -1.27 -11.79
C ARG A 240 -3.67 -1.14 -12.11
N ALA A 241 -4.44 -2.22 -11.91
CA ALA A 241 -5.87 -2.23 -12.21
C ALA A 241 -6.62 -1.18 -11.37
N PHE A 242 -6.25 -1.01 -10.09
CA PHE A 242 -6.81 0.02 -9.23
C PHE A 242 -6.48 1.43 -9.75
N PHE A 243 -5.21 1.69 -10.05
CA PHE A 243 -4.75 2.97 -10.59
C PHE A 243 -5.47 3.33 -11.90
N GLU A 244 -5.51 2.40 -12.87
CA GLU A 244 -6.16 2.63 -14.17
C GLU A 244 -7.66 2.83 -14.08
N LYS A 245 -8.31 2.18 -13.12
CA LYS A 245 -9.77 2.25 -12.95
C LYS A 245 -10.19 3.49 -12.17
N HIS A 246 -9.50 3.80 -11.08
CA HIS A 246 -9.95 4.78 -10.08
C HIS A 246 -9.14 6.06 -10.03
N VAL A 247 -7.93 6.10 -10.61
CA VAL A 247 -7.01 7.25 -10.47
C VAL A 247 -6.76 7.93 -11.82
N SER A 248 -6.16 7.22 -12.78
CA SER A 248 -5.59 7.84 -14.00
C SER A 248 -6.61 8.50 -14.92
N ARG A 249 -7.88 8.09 -14.87
CA ARG A 249 -8.95 8.57 -15.74
C ARG A 249 -9.35 10.03 -15.49
N TRP A 250 -9.01 10.57 -14.33
CA TRP A 250 -9.51 11.88 -13.91
C TRP A 250 -8.51 12.70 -13.10
N MET A 251 -7.67 12.06 -12.28
CA MET A 251 -6.85 12.79 -11.31
C MET A 251 -5.75 13.64 -11.97
N GLY A 252 -5.26 13.23 -13.15
CA GLY A 252 -4.39 14.09 -13.96
C GLY A 252 -5.07 15.38 -14.43
N ARG A 253 -6.38 15.34 -14.74
CA ARG A 253 -7.17 16.54 -15.06
C ARG A 253 -7.38 17.40 -13.81
N LEU A 254 -7.66 16.79 -12.66
CA LEU A 254 -7.74 17.52 -11.39
C LEU A 254 -6.48 18.36 -11.15
N PHE A 255 -5.30 17.75 -11.25
CA PHE A 255 -4.05 18.48 -11.03
C PHE A 255 -3.80 19.58 -12.07
N ALA A 256 -4.16 19.35 -13.34
CA ALA A 256 -4.09 20.38 -14.37
C ALA A 256 -5.08 21.55 -14.12
N ASP A 257 -6.22 21.28 -13.49
CA ASP A 257 -7.18 22.32 -13.10
C ASP A 257 -6.69 23.08 -11.87
N ILE A 258 -6.09 22.41 -10.87
CA ILE A 258 -5.43 23.05 -9.72
C ILE A 258 -4.34 24.01 -10.21
N GLU A 259 -3.53 23.60 -11.19
CA GLU A 259 -2.47 24.44 -11.77
C GLU A 259 -3.00 25.73 -12.43
N LYS A 260 -4.27 25.72 -12.88
CA LYS A 260 -4.93 26.83 -13.60
C LYS A 260 -5.93 27.61 -12.77
N ALA A 261 -6.27 27.13 -11.57
CA ALA A 261 -7.28 27.74 -10.72
C ALA A 261 -6.92 29.18 -10.35
N GLU A 262 -7.94 30.02 -10.19
CA GLU A 262 -7.76 31.47 -10.02
C GLU A 262 -7.12 31.76 -8.66
N SER A 263 -7.60 31.08 -7.60
CA SER A 263 -7.02 31.23 -6.26
C SER A 263 -5.65 30.56 -6.09
N ALA A 264 -5.19 29.74 -7.05
CA ALA A 264 -3.99 28.93 -6.87
C ALA A 264 -2.69 29.76 -6.89
N LYS A 265 -2.01 29.78 -5.75
CA LYS A 265 -0.68 30.30 -5.49
C LYS A 265 0.25 29.15 -5.05
N PHE A 266 0.17 28.69 -3.81
CA PHE A 266 0.94 27.54 -3.31
C PHE A 266 0.48 26.23 -3.98
N TYR A 267 -0.83 26.03 -4.09
CA TYR A 267 -1.42 24.84 -4.71
C TYR A 267 -1.14 24.76 -6.21
N ARG A 268 -0.74 25.85 -6.87
CA ARG A 268 -0.27 25.79 -8.26
C ARG A 268 0.92 24.84 -8.40
N ALA A 269 1.88 24.92 -7.49
CA ALA A 269 3.03 24.01 -7.45
C ALA A 269 2.61 22.57 -7.11
N VAL A 270 1.60 22.39 -6.24
CA VAL A 270 1.00 21.08 -5.95
C VAL A 270 0.33 20.49 -7.19
N GLY A 271 -0.37 21.32 -7.98
CA GLY A 271 -0.95 20.97 -9.28
C GLY A 271 0.11 20.46 -10.26
N THR A 272 1.20 21.22 -10.44
CA THR A 272 2.31 20.80 -11.29
C THR A 272 2.94 19.50 -10.81
N LEU A 273 3.20 19.35 -9.50
CA LEU A 273 3.79 18.14 -8.92
C LEU A 273 2.92 16.91 -9.16
N GLY A 274 1.65 16.97 -8.77
CA GLY A 274 0.72 15.86 -8.93
C GLY A 274 0.50 15.46 -10.39
N ARG A 275 0.46 16.44 -11.32
CA ARG A 275 0.37 16.16 -12.76
C ARG A 275 1.59 15.40 -13.27
N VAL A 276 2.80 15.90 -12.98
CA VAL A 276 4.06 15.27 -13.41
C VAL A 276 4.20 13.87 -12.80
N PHE A 277 3.89 13.72 -11.52
CA PHE A 277 3.96 12.42 -10.86
C PHE A 277 2.98 11.41 -11.46
N LEU A 278 1.72 11.80 -11.73
CA LEU A 278 0.76 10.87 -12.35
C LEU A 278 1.09 10.51 -13.80
N GLU A 279 1.77 11.39 -14.54
CA GLU A 279 2.31 11.07 -15.87
C GLU A 279 3.37 9.96 -15.76
N ILE A 280 4.31 10.10 -14.81
CA ILE A 280 5.34 9.08 -14.53
C ILE A 280 4.71 7.76 -14.07
N GLU A 281 3.75 7.80 -13.13
CA GLU A 281 3.05 6.59 -12.66
C GLU A 281 2.31 5.89 -13.80
N SER A 282 1.65 6.65 -14.67
CA SER A 282 0.94 6.09 -15.83
C SER A 282 1.90 5.37 -16.76
N GLU A 283 3.07 5.96 -17.05
CA GLU A 283 4.10 5.29 -17.84
C GLU A 283 4.64 4.04 -17.14
N ALA A 284 4.97 4.12 -15.85
CA ALA A 284 5.51 3.00 -15.07
C ALA A 284 4.57 1.78 -15.09
N PHE A 285 3.27 2.00 -14.94
CA PHE A 285 2.26 0.92 -14.98
C PHE A 285 2.09 0.28 -16.36
N THR A 286 2.49 0.95 -17.45
CA THR A 286 2.51 0.32 -18.80
C THR A 286 3.67 -0.66 -18.98
N PHE A 287 4.81 -0.43 -18.31
CA PHE A 287 6.02 -1.25 -18.46
C PHE A 287 6.11 -2.41 -17.45
N ALA A 288 5.41 -2.33 -16.32
CA ALA A 288 5.29 -3.44 -15.37
C ALA A 288 4.37 -4.54 -15.95
N ASN A 289 4.95 -5.52 -16.65
CA ASN A 289 4.24 -6.66 -17.24
C ASN A 289 4.75 -8.00 -16.68
#